data_AF-A0A8H2XQC9-F1
#
_entry.id   AF-A0A8H2XQC9-F1
#
_cell.length_a   1.000
_cell.length_b   1.000
_cell.length_c   1.000
_cell.angle_alpha   90.00
_cell.angle_beta   90.00
_cell.angle_gamma   90.00
#
_symmetry.space_group_name_H-M   'P 1'
#
loop_
_entity.id
_entity.type
_entity.pdbx_description
1 polymer ?
#
loop_
_entity_poly.entity_id
_entity_poly.type
_entity_poly.pdbx_seq_one_letter_code
_entity_poly.pdbx_strand_id
1 'polypeptide(L)' 'LSKKINPLHLNPDLLIDKYIPDLIAKPFVVTKEYAQIIYDQTSSPRLDKVLTNWD' A
#
# COMPACT_ATOMS: atom_id res chain seq x y z
N LEU A 1 9.56 -10.52 1.57
CA LEU A 1 9.38 -9.39 2.52
C LEU A 1 8.51 -9.77 3.72
N SER A 2 7.37 -10.44 3.54
CA SER A 2 6.48 -10.83 4.66
C SER A 2 7.13 -11.68 5.76
N LYS A 3 8.26 -12.35 5.48
CA LYS A 3 9.03 -13.10 6.49
C LYS A 3 10.02 -12.23 7.30
N LYS A 4 10.32 -11.01 6.84
CA LYS A 4 11.31 -10.10 7.43
C LYS A 4 10.68 -8.87 8.07
N ILE A 5 9.46 -8.51 7.68
CA ILE A 5 8.71 -7.38 8.22
C ILE A 5 7.61 -7.94 9.11
N ASN A 6 7.66 -7.59 10.39
CA ASN A 6 6.67 -8.02 11.35
C ASN A 6 5.56 -6.96 11.42
N PRO A 7 4.32 -7.26 11.00
CA PRO A 7 3.26 -6.25 10.88
C PRO A 7 2.90 -5.58 12.21
N LEU A 8 3.09 -6.26 13.35
CA LEU A 8 2.85 -5.72 14.69
C LEU A 8 3.77 -4.54 15.05
N HIS A 9 4.92 -4.44 14.39
CA HIS A 9 5.89 -3.36 14.61
C HIS A 9 5.79 -2.26 13.55
N LEU A 10 4.85 -2.37 12.61
CA LEU A 10 4.67 -1.41 11.54
C LEU A 10 3.59 -0.40 11.94
N ASN A 11 3.99 0.84 12.16
CA ASN A 11 3.05 1.95 12.34
C ASN A 11 2.84 2.67 10.98
N PRO A 12 1.63 2.61 10.37
CA PRO A 12 1.35 3.28 9.11
C PRO A 12 1.47 4.81 9.19
N ASP A 13 1.23 5.42 10.35
CA ASP A 13 1.28 6.89 10.54
C ASP A 13 2.69 7.46 10.34
N LEU A 14 3.72 6.62 10.43
CA LEU A 14 5.10 7.03 10.15
C LEU A 14 5.39 7.15 8.65
N LEU A 15 4.55 6.54 7.82
CA LEU A 15 4.73 6.49 6.36
C LEU A 15 3.79 7.46 5.64
N ILE A 16 2.59 7.69 6.19
CA ILE A 16 1.61 8.60 5.60
C ILE A 16 2.23 9.99 5.43
N ASP A 17 2.16 10.52 4.21
CA ASP A 17 2.71 11.81 3.77
C ASP A 17 4.23 12.00 3.94
N LYS A 18 4.94 11.03 4.49
CA LYS A 18 6.39 11.10 4.79
C LYS A 18 7.22 10.20 3.89
N TYR A 19 6.63 9.12 3.39
CA TYR A 19 7.29 8.20 2.48
C TYR A 19 6.82 8.41 1.05
N ILE A 20 7.77 8.59 0.13
CA ILE A 20 7.51 8.69 -1.32
C ILE A 20 8.16 7.46 -1.97
N PRO A 21 7.38 6.49 -2.48
CA PRO A 21 7.92 5.32 -3.17
C PRO A 21 8.24 5.62 -4.63
N ASP A 22 9.30 4.99 -5.14
CA ASP A 22 9.71 5.11 -6.54
C ASP A 22 8.65 4.63 -7.54
N LEU A 23 7.81 3.67 -7.13
CA LEU A 23 6.80 3.05 -8.00
C LEU A 23 5.79 4.05 -8.55
N ILE A 24 5.31 4.97 -7.70
CA ILE A 24 4.24 5.91 -8.06
C ILE A 24 4.64 7.38 -7.92
N ALA A 25 5.81 7.67 -7.33
CA ALA A 25 6.33 9.02 -7.07
C ALA A 25 5.34 9.97 -6.38
N LYS A 26 4.46 9.44 -5.53
CA LYS A 26 3.48 10.19 -4.74
C LYS A 26 3.63 9.83 -3.26
N PRO A 27 3.30 10.76 -2.33
CA PRO A 27 3.31 10.45 -0.90
C PRO A 27 2.41 9.26 -0.59
N PHE A 28 2.85 8.40 0.32
CA PHE A 28 2.10 7.24 0.76
C PHE A 28 0.83 7.67 1.48
N VAL A 29 -0.30 7.09 1.10
CA VAL A 29 -1.60 7.30 1.75
C VAL A 29 -2.37 5.98 1.83
N VAL A 30 -3.26 5.86 2.81
CA VAL A 30 -4.13 4.67 2.97
C VAL A 30 -5.53 4.99 2.44
N THR A 31 -5.68 5.05 1.11
CA THR A 31 -6.97 5.27 0.44
C THR A 31 -7.20 4.23 -0.66
N LYS A 32 -8.48 4.05 -1.05
CA LYS A 32 -8.87 3.09 -2.09
C LYS A 32 -8.25 3.47 -3.43
N GLU A 33 -8.27 4.75 -3.75
CA GLU A 33 -7.76 5.32 -5.00
C GLU A 33 -6.26 5.08 -5.11
N TYR A 34 -5.54 5.25 -4.00
CA TYR A 34 -4.10 5.01 -3.96
C TYR A 34 -3.76 3.52 -4.15
N ALA A 35 -4.51 2.63 -3.47
CA ALA A 35 -4.37 1.19 -3.66
C ALA A 35 -4.73 0.74 -5.08
N GLN A 36 -5.72 1.38 -5.71
CA GLN A 36 -6.12 1.10 -7.10
C GLN A 36 -5.01 1.46 -8.09
N ILE A 37 -4.38 2.63 -7.94
CA ILE A 37 -3.24 3.03 -8.81
C ILE A 37 -2.11 2.00 -8.74
N ILE A 38 -1.80 1.49 -7.54
CA ILE A 38 -0.77 0.45 -7.38
C ILE A 38 -1.21 -0.86 -8.03
N TYR A 39 -2.48 -1.23 -7.90
CA TYR A 39 -3.02 -2.42 -8.53
C TYR A 39 -2.96 -2.33 -10.06
N ASP A 40 -3.36 -1.21 -10.64
CA ASP A 40 -3.35 -1.00 -12.09
C ASP A 40 -1.93 -1.13 -12.69
N GLN A 41 -0.91 -0.73 -11.91
CA GLN A 41 0.50 -0.84 -12.33
C GLN A 41 1.12 -2.22 -12.09
N THR A 42 0.68 -2.94 -11.05
CA THR A 42 1.37 -4.17 -10.59
C THR A 42 0.55 -5.45 -10.78
N SER A 43 -0.75 -5.35 -11.05
CA SER A 43 -1.70 -6.46 -11.09
C SER A 43 -1.57 -7.41 -9.89
N SER A 44 -1.29 -6.84 -8.71
CA SER A 44 -0.96 -7.63 -7.52
C SER A 44 -2.19 -8.37 -6.97
N PRO A 45 -2.17 -9.72 -6.88
CA PRO A 45 -3.30 -10.50 -6.39
C PRO A 45 -3.56 -10.32 -4.88
N ARG A 46 -2.60 -9.73 -4.16
CA ARG A 46 -2.81 -9.36 -2.75
C ARG A 46 -3.63 -8.08 -2.61
N LEU A 47 -3.37 -7.11 -3.49
CA LEU A 47 -4.15 -5.87 -3.52
C LEU A 47 -5.56 -6.11 -4.07
N ASP A 48 -5.71 -7.01 -5.03
CA ASP A 48 -7.01 -7.43 -5.58
C ASP A 48 -8.01 -7.80 -4.48
N LYS A 49 -7.58 -8.67 -3.55
CA LYS A 49 -8.39 -9.10 -2.41
C LYS A 49 -8.73 -7.97 -1.45
N VAL A 50 -7.81 -7.02 -1.26
CA VAL A 50 -8.03 -5.86 -0.38
C VAL A 50 -9.01 -4.88 -1.01
N LEU A 51 -8.88 -4.60 -2.31
CA LEU A 51 -9.79 -3.72 -3.06
C LEU A 51 -11.20 -4.31 -3.17
N THR A 52 -11.31 -5.63 -3.29
CA THR A 52 -12.61 -6.33 -3.32
C THR A 52 -13.34 -6.27 -1.98
N ASN A 53 -12.61 -6.28 -0.85
CA ASN A 53 -13.18 -6.24 0.51
C ASN A 53 -12.94 -4.88 1.19
N TRP A 54 -12.99 -3.79 0.41
CA TRP A 54 -12.65 -2.45 0.92
C TRP A 54 -13.75 -1.80 1.78
N ASP A 55 -15.00 -2.27 1.66
CA ASP A 55 -16.16 -1.84 2.47
C ASP A 55 -16.25 -2.57 3.83
#